data_AF-B9XN73-F1
#
_entry.id   AF-B9XN73-F1
#
_cell.length_a   1.000
_cell.length_b   1.000
_cell.length_c   1.000
_cell.angle_alpha   90.00
_cell.angle_beta   90.00
_cell.angle_gamma   90.00
#
_symmetry.space_group_name_H-M   'P 1'
#
loop_
_entity.id
_entity.type
_entity.pdbx_description
1 polymer ?
#
loop_
_entity_poly.entity_id
_entity_poly.type
_entity_poly.pdbx_seq_one_letter_code
_entity_poly.pdbx_strand_id
1 'polypeptide(L)'
;MRHLGSKGSWCRVEALVPRVQCWLQVALTEFLPGFNYKYMSEIIYPRSPRETMSGWVYLPRFVDKIRLHLAGKLPPDYQHNFTKGFDGSWLQAAGVTAEQMIEVVKNSVTDGQVADWVAKNIKKSDAEKTAFRDFVLKRGTEGGEITERLNMRKKESGLEHRNDITTFVDYIDADEKRI
;
A
#
# COMPACT_ATOMS: atom_id res chain seq x y z
N MET A 1 -30.66 42.18 -32.93
CA MET A 1 -31.71 42.96 -32.24
C MET A 1 -32.89 42.04 -31.95
N ARG A 2 -33.50 42.20 -30.76
CA ARG A 2 -34.66 41.48 -30.17
C ARG A 2 -34.33 40.07 -29.63
N HIS A 3 -34.79 39.62 -28.47
CA HIS A 3 -35.32 40.23 -27.23
C HIS A 3 -35.35 39.09 -26.18
N LEU A 4 -35.21 39.44 -24.90
CA LEU A 4 -35.32 38.59 -23.71
C LEU A 4 -36.78 38.18 -23.40
N GLY A 5 -36.95 37.10 -22.61
CA GLY A 5 -38.12 36.84 -21.75
C GLY A 5 -38.66 35.40 -21.85
N SER A 6 -38.49 34.50 -20.88
CA SER A 6 -39.01 34.45 -19.50
C SER A 6 -40.34 33.69 -19.35
N LYS A 7 -40.22 32.50 -18.73
CA LYS A 7 -41.12 31.89 -17.72
C LYS A 7 -42.49 31.36 -18.18
N GLY A 8 -42.58 30.04 -18.25
CA GLY A 8 -43.81 29.29 -18.01
C GLY A 8 -44.00 28.98 -16.53
N SER A 9 -45.22 29.15 -16.02
CA SER A 9 -45.77 28.43 -14.87
C SER A 9 -47.21 28.89 -14.64
N TRP A 10 -48.17 28.00 -14.93
CA TRP A 10 -49.52 28.05 -14.36
C TRP A 10 -50.04 26.61 -14.26
N CYS A 11 -50.14 26.09 -13.04
CA CYS A 11 -51.37 25.50 -12.52
C CYS A 11 -51.17 25.15 -11.04
N ARG A 12 -51.82 25.96 -10.21
CA ARG A 12 -52.03 25.80 -8.77
C ARG A 12 -53.30 24.98 -8.59
N VAL A 13 -53.25 23.93 -7.77
CA VAL A 13 -54.43 23.47 -7.02
C VAL A 13 -54.01 23.37 -5.56
N GLU A 14 -54.59 24.25 -4.76
CA GLU A 14 -54.53 24.28 -3.31
C GLU A 14 -55.54 23.31 -2.70
N ALA A 15 -55.22 22.85 -1.48
CA ALA A 15 -56.08 22.46 -0.35
C ALA A 15 -55.57 21.15 0.28
N LEU A 16 -55.41 20.94 1.58
CA LEU A 16 -55.67 21.71 2.81
C LEU A 16 -54.88 21.00 3.93
N VAL A 17 -54.39 21.77 4.91
CA VAL A 17 -53.61 21.34 6.10
C VAL A 17 -54.56 20.73 7.17
N PRO A 18 -54.08 19.98 8.19
CA PRO A 18 -53.69 20.66 9.43
C PRO A 18 -52.48 20.05 10.19
N ARG A 19 -51.66 20.99 10.69
CA ARG A 19 -50.90 20.99 11.95
C ARG A 19 -50.69 19.66 12.70
N VAL A 20 -49.42 19.27 12.86
CA VAL A 20 -48.87 18.99 14.20
C VAL A 20 -47.48 19.60 14.27
N GLN A 21 -47.31 20.56 15.16
CA GLN A 21 -46.03 21.15 15.53
C GLN A 21 -45.89 20.91 17.02
N CYS A 22 -45.05 19.96 17.43
CA CYS A 22 -44.59 19.89 18.81
C CYS A 22 -43.22 19.19 18.88
N TRP A 23 -42.21 20.01 19.14
CA TRP A 23 -41.03 19.78 19.93
C TRP A 23 -40.90 18.41 20.60
N LEU A 24 -39.80 17.70 20.35
CA LEU A 24 -38.74 17.53 21.35
C LEU A 24 -37.55 16.80 20.70
N GLN A 25 -36.50 17.57 20.44
CA GLN A 25 -35.13 17.11 20.44
C GLN A 25 -34.83 16.62 21.87
N VAL A 26 -34.88 15.32 22.14
CA VAL A 26 -34.31 14.74 23.35
C VAL A 26 -33.58 13.45 23.00
N ALA A 27 -32.26 13.57 23.11
CA ALA A 27 -31.29 12.57 23.55
C ALA A 27 -31.71 11.10 23.43
N LEU A 28 -31.19 10.44 22.40
CA LEU A 28 -30.67 9.07 22.54
C LEU A 28 -29.14 9.12 22.50
N THR A 29 -28.58 9.96 23.37
CA THR A 29 -27.25 9.73 23.94
C THR A 29 -27.49 9.12 25.29
N GLU A 30 -27.39 7.79 25.38
CA GLU A 30 -26.72 7.09 26.47
C GLU A 30 -26.75 5.57 26.23
N PHE A 31 -25.64 4.94 26.63
CA PHE A 31 -25.45 3.50 26.80
C PHE A 31 -24.91 2.65 25.63
N LEU A 32 -23.71 2.99 25.16
CA LEU A 32 -22.66 1.98 24.95
C LEU A 32 -21.28 2.58 25.31
N PRO A 33 -20.66 2.19 26.44
CA PRO A 33 -19.28 2.59 26.70
C PRO A 33 -18.34 1.79 25.77
N GLY A 34 -17.56 2.49 24.96
CA GLY A 34 -16.28 1.97 24.50
C GLY A 34 -16.20 1.31 23.12
N PHE A 35 -17.18 1.43 22.22
CA PHE A 35 -16.90 1.13 20.81
C PHE A 35 -16.24 2.33 20.15
N ASN A 36 -14.91 2.38 20.29
CA ASN A 36 -14.07 3.20 19.44
C ASN A 36 -14.22 2.71 17.99
N TYR A 37 -15.17 3.31 17.26
CA TYR A 37 -15.42 3.11 15.83
C TYR A 37 -14.29 3.67 14.94
N LYS A 38 -13.08 3.88 15.48
CA LYS A 38 -11.88 3.90 14.68
C LYS A 38 -11.65 2.47 14.19
N TYR A 39 -12.42 2.09 13.17
CA TYR A 39 -12.21 0.94 12.32
C TYR A 39 -10.71 0.65 12.30
N MET A 40 -10.31 -0.41 13.00
CA MET A 40 -9.03 -1.05 12.78
C MET A 40 -9.16 -1.67 11.38
N SER A 41 -9.01 -0.84 10.34
CA SER A 41 -8.85 -1.34 8.99
C SER A 41 -7.73 -2.35 9.07
N GLU A 42 -8.02 -3.61 8.80
CA GLU A 42 -6.99 -4.65 8.79
C GLU A 42 -5.84 -4.17 7.91
N ILE A 43 -4.64 -4.20 8.47
CA ILE A 43 -3.44 -3.74 7.77
C ILE A 43 -3.27 -4.66 6.56
N ILE A 44 -3.33 -4.08 5.36
CA ILE A 44 -3.09 -4.83 4.13
C ILE A 44 -1.59 -4.92 3.93
N TYR A 45 -1.04 -6.11 4.19
CA TYR A 45 0.36 -6.38 3.95
C TYR A 45 0.63 -6.62 2.45
N PRO A 46 1.62 -5.93 1.86
CA PRO A 46 2.18 -6.33 0.57
C PRO A 46 2.67 -7.78 0.61
N ARG A 47 2.71 -8.48 -0.52
CA ARG A 47 3.24 -9.85 -0.63
C ARG A 47 4.65 -10.02 -0.03
N SER A 48 5.03 -11.28 0.22
CA SER A 48 6.35 -11.58 0.81
C SER A 48 7.48 -11.03 -0.07
N PRO A 49 8.57 -10.50 0.52
CA PRO A 49 9.78 -10.14 -0.22
C PRO A 49 10.37 -11.29 -1.05
N ARG A 50 10.05 -12.55 -0.70
CA ARG A 50 10.54 -13.77 -1.37
C ARG A 50 9.78 -14.10 -2.65
N GLU A 51 8.59 -13.52 -2.84
CA GLU A 51 7.83 -13.76 -4.05
C GLU A 51 8.54 -13.21 -5.28
N THR A 52 8.37 -13.92 -6.40
CA THR A 52 9.09 -13.66 -7.64
C THR A 52 8.11 -13.42 -8.79
N MET A 53 8.39 -12.42 -9.62
CA MET A 53 7.67 -12.16 -10.87
C MET A 53 8.65 -11.71 -11.94
N SER A 54 8.51 -12.19 -13.18
CA SER A 54 9.44 -11.92 -14.29
C SER A 54 10.92 -12.19 -13.97
N GLY A 55 11.18 -13.18 -13.12
CA GLY A 55 12.53 -13.54 -12.64
C GLY A 55 13.11 -12.59 -11.59
N TRP A 56 12.34 -11.62 -11.11
CA TRP A 56 12.75 -10.71 -10.05
C TRP A 56 12.07 -11.06 -8.73
N VAL A 57 12.88 -11.37 -7.70
CA VAL A 57 12.40 -11.38 -6.31
C VAL A 57 11.94 -9.97 -5.93
N TYR A 58 11.07 -9.84 -4.92
CA TYR A 58 10.58 -8.55 -4.39
C TYR A 58 9.67 -7.73 -5.33
N LEU A 59 9.70 -7.95 -6.64
CA LEU A 59 8.86 -7.23 -7.60
C LEU A 59 7.36 -7.32 -7.27
N PRO A 60 6.77 -8.50 -6.96
CA PRO A 60 5.36 -8.61 -6.53
C PRO A 60 5.01 -7.66 -5.37
N ARG A 61 5.88 -7.64 -4.37
CA ARG A 61 5.75 -6.80 -3.19
C ARG A 61 5.82 -5.31 -3.53
N PHE A 62 6.75 -4.91 -4.40
CA PHE A 62 6.88 -3.52 -4.81
C PHE A 62 5.64 -3.04 -5.59
N VAL A 63 5.08 -3.89 -6.46
CA VAL A 63 3.82 -3.63 -7.17
C VAL A 63 2.67 -3.43 -6.18
N ASP A 64 2.54 -4.26 -5.16
CA ASP A 64 1.51 -4.10 -4.13
C ASP A 64 1.67 -2.79 -3.36
N LYS A 65 2.90 -2.43 -2.98
CA LYS A 65 3.18 -1.14 -2.33
C LYS A 65 2.76 0.03 -3.19
N ILE A 66 3.03 0.00 -4.49
CA ILE A 66 2.59 1.05 -5.42
C ILE A 66 1.07 1.09 -5.51
N ARG A 67 0.39 -0.06 -5.66
CA ARG A 67 -1.09 -0.10 -5.71
C ARG A 67 -1.73 0.43 -4.44
N LEU A 68 -1.21 0.04 -3.27
CA LEU A 68 -1.65 0.56 -1.98
C LEU A 68 -1.39 2.06 -1.84
N HIS A 69 -0.24 2.55 -2.32
CA HIS A 69 0.09 3.96 -2.30
C HIS A 69 -0.89 4.76 -3.17
N LEU A 70 -1.14 4.32 -4.40
CA LEU A 70 -2.10 4.96 -5.33
C LEU A 70 -3.53 4.93 -4.79
N ALA A 71 -3.89 3.92 -4.00
CA ALA A 71 -5.19 3.83 -3.34
C ALA A 71 -5.29 4.63 -2.02
N GLY A 72 -4.21 5.27 -1.56
CA GLY A 72 -4.18 5.94 -0.25
C GLY A 72 -4.26 4.97 0.94
N LYS A 73 -3.93 3.70 0.73
CA LYS A 73 -4.04 2.59 1.70
C LYS A 73 -2.69 2.03 2.14
N LEU A 74 -1.57 2.59 1.66
CA LEU A 74 -0.25 2.16 2.11
C LEU A 74 -0.06 2.51 3.60
N PRO A 75 0.19 1.54 4.49
CA PRO A 75 0.26 1.83 5.92
C PRO A 75 1.41 2.81 6.24
N PRO A 76 1.26 3.68 7.26
CA PRO A 76 2.22 4.76 7.55
C PRO A 76 3.68 4.30 7.65
N ASP A 77 3.93 3.14 8.26
CA ASP A 77 5.28 2.60 8.47
C ASP A 77 6.03 2.28 7.17
N TYR A 78 5.29 2.04 6.07
CA TYR A 78 5.88 1.77 4.76
C TYR A 78 6.21 3.07 4.01
N GLN A 79 5.54 4.18 4.33
CA GLN A 79 5.61 5.41 3.52
C GLN A 79 7.00 6.05 3.56
N HIS A 80 7.67 6.01 4.72
CA HIS A 80 9.03 6.58 4.86
C HIS A 80 10.04 5.93 3.90
N ASN A 81 9.87 4.62 3.67
CA ASN A 81 10.74 3.79 2.84
C ASN A 81 10.14 3.47 1.46
N PHE A 82 9.01 4.07 1.09
CA PHE A 82 8.45 3.91 -0.24
C PHE A 82 9.44 4.45 -1.27
N THR A 83 9.72 3.68 -2.33
CA THR A 83 10.72 3.94 -3.38
C THR A 83 12.18 4.03 -2.88
N LYS A 84 12.44 3.66 -1.63
CA LYS A 84 13.78 3.59 -1.00
C LYS A 84 14.05 2.17 -0.49
N GLY A 85 15.22 1.95 0.12
CA GLY A 85 15.60 0.64 0.64
C GLY A 85 15.54 -0.42 -0.47
N PHE A 86 14.83 -1.52 -0.24
CA PHE A 86 14.66 -2.56 -1.27
C PHE A 86 13.92 -2.09 -2.53
N ASP A 87 12.97 -1.15 -2.43
CA ASP A 87 12.32 -0.57 -3.62
C ASP A 87 13.36 0.16 -4.47
N GLY A 88 14.17 1.00 -3.83
CA GLY A 88 15.23 1.76 -4.48
C GLY A 88 16.32 0.86 -5.08
N SER A 89 16.72 -0.19 -4.37
CA SER A 89 17.66 -1.19 -4.88
C SER A 89 17.08 -1.96 -6.07
N TRP A 90 15.78 -2.28 -6.07
CA TRP A 90 15.12 -2.91 -7.21
C TRP A 90 15.12 -1.98 -8.43
N LEU A 91 14.74 -0.71 -8.23
CA LEU A 91 14.75 0.33 -9.29
C LEU A 91 16.14 0.49 -9.91
N GLN A 92 17.17 0.55 -9.06
CA GLN A 92 18.57 0.63 -9.50
C GLN A 92 18.99 -0.62 -10.29
N ALA A 93 18.68 -1.81 -9.78
CA ALA A 93 19.03 -3.07 -10.45
C ALA A 93 18.29 -3.25 -11.79
N ALA A 94 17.03 -2.80 -11.88
CA ALA A 94 16.23 -2.82 -13.08
C ALA A 94 16.61 -1.71 -14.08
N GLY A 95 17.23 -0.62 -13.61
CA GLY A 95 17.59 0.53 -14.44
C GLY A 95 16.41 1.41 -14.83
N VAL A 96 15.41 1.54 -13.95
CA VAL A 96 14.19 2.34 -14.18
C VAL A 96 13.95 3.31 -13.02
N THR A 97 13.28 4.42 -13.27
CA THR A 97 12.94 5.38 -12.21
C THR A 97 11.69 4.96 -11.44
N ALA A 98 11.51 5.52 -10.23
CA ALA A 98 10.32 5.29 -9.44
C ALA A 98 9.05 5.73 -10.17
N GLU A 99 9.10 6.89 -10.83
CA GLU A 99 7.99 7.48 -11.59
C GLU A 99 7.58 6.57 -12.74
N GLN A 100 8.55 6.00 -13.46
CA GLN A 100 8.29 5.06 -14.54
C GLN A 100 7.57 3.81 -14.02
N MET A 101 8.05 3.19 -12.93
CA MET A 101 7.37 2.01 -12.38
C MET A 101 6.00 2.33 -11.82
N ILE A 102 5.84 3.48 -11.15
CA ILE A 102 4.53 3.91 -10.63
C ILE A 102 3.54 4.08 -11.78
N GLU A 103 3.95 4.71 -12.89
CA GLU A 103 3.10 4.90 -14.05
C GLU A 103 2.73 3.56 -14.74
N VAL A 104 3.67 2.61 -14.81
CA VAL A 104 3.40 1.26 -15.33
C VAL A 104 2.35 0.56 -14.48
N VAL A 105 2.51 0.55 -13.15
CA VAL A 105 1.57 -0.12 -12.24
C VAL A 105 0.21 0.58 -12.26
N LYS A 106 0.18 1.90 -12.30
CA LYS A 106 -1.05 2.70 -12.39
C LYS A 106 -1.88 2.36 -13.64
N ASN A 107 -1.22 2.11 -14.76
CA ASN A 107 -1.87 1.75 -16.03
C ASN A 107 -2.04 0.23 -16.23
N SER A 108 -1.72 -0.59 -15.22
CA SER A 108 -1.85 -2.04 -15.28
C SER A 108 -2.92 -2.53 -14.30
N VAL A 109 -3.86 -3.31 -14.81
CA VAL A 109 -4.93 -3.94 -14.01
C VAL A 109 -4.41 -5.22 -13.33
N THR A 110 -3.54 -5.96 -14.01
CA THR A 110 -3.07 -7.29 -13.55
C THR A 110 -1.56 -7.32 -13.39
N ASP A 111 -1.09 -8.31 -12.61
CA ASP A 111 0.34 -8.62 -12.50
C ASP A 111 0.94 -9.07 -13.83
N GLY A 112 0.17 -9.78 -14.66
CA GLY A 112 0.60 -10.18 -16.01
C GLY A 112 1.00 -8.98 -16.87
N GLN A 113 0.22 -7.91 -16.85
CA GLN A 113 0.54 -6.68 -17.61
C GLN A 113 1.83 -6.00 -17.12
N VAL A 114 2.06 -5.98 -15.80
CA VAL A 114 3.32 -5.47 -15.24
C VAL A 114 4.47 -6.39 -15.65
N ALA A 115 4.28 -7.71 -15.55
CA ALA A 115 5.26 -8.71 -15.91
C ALA A 115 5.69 -8.61 -17.39
N ASP A 116 4.72 -8.42 -18.29
CA ASP A 116 4.93 -8.22 -19.72
C ASP A 116 5.73 -6.94 -19.98
N TRP A 117 5.39 -5.84 -19.30
CA TRP A 117 6.14 -4.60 -19.42
C TRP A 117 7.59 -4.76 -18.95
N VAL A 118 7.80 -5.43 -17.81
CA VAL A 118 9.14 -5.71 -17.27
C VAL A 118 9.93 -6.56 -18.27
N ALA A 119 9.36 -7.64 -18.80
CA ALA A 119 10.03 -8.48 -19.78
C ALA A 119 10.37 -7.73 -21.09
N LYS A 120 9.48 -6.82 -21.52
CA LYS A 120 9.67 -6.03 -22.73
C LYS A 120 10.75 -4.95 -22.57
N ASN A 121 10.81 -4.26 -21.43
CA ASN A 121 11.62 -3.04 -21.27
C ASN A 121 12.90 -3.25 -20.46
N ILE A 122 12.93 -4.18 -19.51
CA ILE A 122 14.09 -4.43 -18.64
C ILE A 122 14.91 -5.60 -19.22
N LYS A 123 16.04 -5.28 -19.84
CA LYS A 123 16.95 -6.24 -20.49
C LYS A 123 18.13 -6.61 -19.60
N LYS A 124 17.80 -7.13 -18.41
CA LYS A 124 18.78 -7.60 -17.43
C LYS A 124 19.00 -9.11 -17.57
N SER A 125 20.27 -9.50 -17.53
CA SER A 125 20.68 -10.91 -17.58
C SER A 125 20.19 -11.68 -16.35
N ASP A 126 20.12 -13.00 -16.45
CA ASP A 126 19.78 -13.85 -15.30
C ASP A 126 20.83 -13.76 -14.20
N ALA A 127 22.08 -13.48 -14.55
CA ALA A 127 23.14 -13.20 -13.59
C ALA A 127 22.88 -11.92 -12.78
N GLU A 128 22.45 -10.83 -13.43
CA GLU A 128 22.07 -9.58 -12.75
C GLU A 128 20.85 -9.78 -11.84
N LYS A 129 19.84 -10.53 -12.30
CA LYS A 129 18.67 -10.88 -11.48
C LYS A 129 19.05 -11.74 -10.28
N THR A 130 19.97 -12.70 -10.47
CA THR A 130 20.49 -13.55 -9.39
C THR A 130 21.28 -12.74 -8.38
N ALA A 131 22.11 -11.80 -8.82
CA ALA A 131 22.84 -10.90 -7.93
C ALA A 131 21.88 -10.05 -7.08
N PHE A 132 20.80 -9.53 -7.69
CA PHE A 132 19.76 -8.81 -6.94
C PHE A 132 19.00 -9.72 -5.96
N ARG A 133 18.63 -10.94 -6.38
CA ARG A 133 18.00 -11.94 -5.52
C ARG A 133 18.87 -12.21 -4.29
N ASP A 134 20.16 -12.45 -4.49
CA ASP A 134 21.11 -12.71 -3.41
C ASP A 134 21.25 -11.50 -2.47
N PHE A 135 21.33 -10.29 -3.03
CA PHE A 135 21.30 -9.06 -2.25
C PHE A 135 20.07 -8.99 -1.35
N VAL A 136 18.87 -9.26 -1.87
CA VAL A 136 17.63 -9.21 -1.07
C VAL A 136 17.62 -10.31 0.00
N LEU A 137 17.89 -11.55 -0.39
CA LEU A 137 17.73 -12.72 0.49
C LEU A 137 18.82 -12.82 1.56
N LYS A 138 19.98 -12.19 1.37
CA LYS A 138 21.10 -12.20 2.34
C LYS A 138 21.20 -10.90 3.13
N ARG A 139 20.35 -9.90 2.86
CA ARG A 139 20.43 -8.61 3.54
C ARG A 139 20.23 -8.77 5.04
N GLY A 140 21.20 -8.34 5.83
CA GLY A 140 21.26 -8.54 7.28
C GLY A 140 22.37 -9.49 7.73
N THR A 141 22.95 -10.29 6.83
CA THR A 141 24.05 -11.21 7.19
C THR A 141 25.44 -10.61 6.99
N GLU A 142 25.55 -9.39 6.47
CA GLU A 142 26.83 -8.79 6.09
C GLU A 142 27.69 -8.30 7.28
N GLY A 143 27.14 -8.29 8.50
CA GLY A 143 27.76 -7.65 9.65
C GLY A 143 27.53 -6.14 9.70
N GLY A 144 28.21 -5.47 10.65
CA GLY A 144 28.22 -4.01 10.79
C GLY A 144 26.84 -3.36 10.93
N GLU A 145 26.71 -2.13 10.42
CA GLU A 145 25.54 -1.27 10.58
C GLU A 145 24.22 -1.91 10.07
N ILE A 146 24.28 -2.74 9.03
CA ILE A 146 23.08 -3.39 8.46
C ILE A 146 22.55 -4.47 9.42
N THR A 147 23.44 -5.23 10.04
CA THR A 147 23.06 -6.25 11.04
C THR A 147 22.56 -5.58 12.32
N GLU A 148 23.21 -4.50 12.76
CA GLU A 148 22.75 -3.70 13.89
C GLU A 148 21.36 -3.12 13.66
N ARG A 149 21.09 -2.61 12.45
CA ARG A 149 19.76 -2.13 12.06
C ARG A 149 18.72 -3.25 12.10
N LEU A 150 19.05 -4.47 11.64
CA LEU A 150 18.14 -5.61 11.75
C LEU A 150 17.81 -5.92 13.22
N ASN A 151 18.81 -5.97 14.09
CA ASN A 151 18.62 -6.22 15.52
C ASN A 151 17.77 -5.13 16.19
N MET A 152 17.98 -3.86 15.84
CA MET A 152 17.15 -2.75 16.29
C MET A 152 15.68 -2.96 15.88
N ARG A 153 15.42 -3.28 14.60
CA ARG A 153 14.05 -3.51 14.10
C ARG A 153 13.37 -4.70 14.78
N LYS A 154 14.10 -5.78 15.03
CA LYS A 154 13.61 -6.93 15.82
C LYS A 154 13.18 -6.49 17.22
N LYS A 155 14.00 -5.69 17.91
CA LYS A 155 13.68 -5.15 19.23
C LYS A 155 12.45 -4.25 19.23
N GLU A 156 12.36 -3.31 18.30
CA GLU A 156 11.20 -2.41 18.14
C GLU A 156 9.89 -3.18 17.92
N SER A 157 9.96 -4.35 17.28
CA SER A 157 8.79 -5.17 16.95
C SER A 157 8.56 -6.32 17.94
N GLY A 158 9.33 -6.39 19.05
CA GLY A 158 9.23 -7.46 20.05
C GLY A 158 9.73 -8.85 19.59
N LEU A 159 10.46 -8.91 18.47
CA LEU A 159 10.98 -10.14 17.85
C LEU A 159 12.46 -10.40 18.19
N GLU A 160 13.02 -9.71 19.19
CA GLU A 160 14.42 -9.87 19.59
C GLU A 160 14.78 -11.31 20.02
N HIS A 161 13.80 -12.03 20.57
CA HIS A 161 13.95 -13.42 21.04
C HIS A 161 13.99 -14.46 19.90
N ARG A 162 13.64 -14.08 18.66
CA ARG A 162 13.59 -14.97 17.50
C ARG A 162 14.98 -15.10 16.87
N ASN A 163 15.72 -16.15 17.23
CA ASN A 163 17.06 -16.43 16.69
C ASN A 163 17.06 -16.95 15.25
N ASP A 164 15.93 -17.46 14.79
CA ASP A 164 15.69 -17.90 13.41
C ASP A 164 15.59 -16.73 12.41
N ILE A 165 15.31 -15.51 12.90
CA ILE A 165 15.30 -14.30 12.08
C ILE A 165 16.73 -13.79 11.93
N THR A 166 17.34 -14.10 10.79
CA THR A 166 18.75 -13.77 10.46
C THR A 166 18.89 -12.71 9.37
N THR A 167 17.83 -12.47 8.60
CA THR A 167 17.80 -11.50 7.49
C THR A 167 16.64 -10.52 7.63
N PHE A 168 16.69 -9.40 6.91
CA PHE A 168 15.55 -8.48 6.80
C PHE A 168 14.33 -9.14 6.17
N VAL A 169 14.53 -10.12 5.28
CA VAL A 169 13.43 -10.83 4.62
C VAL A 169 12.76 -11.80 5.60
N ASP A 170 13.52 -12.45 6.49
CA ASP A 170 12.95 -13.19 7.65
C ASP A 170 12.14 -12.25 8.55
N TYR A 171 12.74 -11.11 8.89
CA TYR A 171 12.10 -10.14 9.79
C TYR A 171 10.79 -9.62 9.23
N ILE A 172 10.75 -9.23 7.94
CA ILE A 172 9.53 -8.74 7.29
C ILE A 172 8.46 -9.82 7.29
N ASP A 173 8.79 -11.06 6.93
CA ASP A 173 7.79 -12.12 6.91
C ASP A 173 7.28 -12.48 8.32
N ALA A 174 8.14 -12.45 9.35
CA ALA A 174 7.72 -12.65 10.73
C ALA A 174 6.86 -11.49 11.27
N ASP A 175 7.25 -10.24 10.98
CA ASP A 175 6.53 -9.05 11.40
C ASP A 175 5.12 -9.00 10.77
N GLU A 176 5.03 -9.39 9.49
CA GLU A 176 3.79 -9.51 8.72
C GLU A 176 3.08 -10.86 8.92
N LYS A 177 3.44 -11.62 9.96
CA LYS A 177 2.75 -12.83 10.45
C LYS A 177 2.69 -14.01 9.47
N ARG A 178 3.70 -14.14 8.62
CA ARG A 178 3.86 -15.30 7.72
C ARG A 178 4.65 -16.45 8.33
N ILE A 179 5.54 -16.17 9.29
CA ILE A 179 6.41 -17.13 10.01
C ILE A 179 6.59 -16.76 11.48
#